data_AF-A0A841M991-F1
#
_entry.id   AF-A0A841M991-F1
#
_cell.length_a   1.000
_cell.length_b   1.000
_cell.length_c   1.000
_cell.angle_alpha   90.00
_cell.angle_beta   90.00
_cell.angle_gamma   90.00
#
_symmetry.space_group_name_H-M   'P 1'
#
loop_
_entity.id
_entity.type
_entity.pdbx_description
1 polymer ?
#
loop_
_entity_poly.entity_id
_entity_poly.type
_entity_poly.pdbx_seq_one_letter_code
_entity_poly.pdbx_strand_id
1 'polypeptide(L)' 'MTINIVLGWWVIPAAVTAIALLISAWRSDRSYSHGLGAVGQAMANAFIFLIAIVISLIAWLIWSLAA' A
#
# COMPACT_ATOMS: atom_id res chain seq x y z
N MET A 1 9.16 -28.94 9.07
CA MET A 1 9.08 -27.71 9.90
C MET A 1 9.48 -26.43 9.15
N THR A 2 10.24 -26.50 8.06
CA THR A 2 10.69 -25.33 7.28
C THR A 2 9.58 -24.65 6.47
N ILE A 3 8.69 -25.41 5.82
CA ILE A 3 7.63 -24.84 4.95
C ILE A 3 6.65 -23.93 5.72
N ASN A 4 6.27 -24.29 6.96
CA ASN A 4 5.38 -23.47 7.78
C ASN A 4 6.03 -22.17 8.26
N ILE A 5 7.34 -22.17 8.53
CA ILE A 5 8.08 -20.98 8.94
C ILE A 5 8.25 -20.03 7.74
N VAL A 6 8.54 -20.58 6.56
CA VAL A 6 8.65 -19.80 5.32
C VAL A 6 7.30 -19.17 4.97
N LEU A 7 6.20 -19.94 4.92
CA LEU A 7 4.87 -19.40 4.61
C LEU A 7 4.33 -18.43 5.67
N GLY A 8 4.61 -18.69 6.95
CA GLY A 8 4.22 -17.78 8.04
C GLY A 8 4.88 -16.41 7.93
N TRP A 9 6.09 -16.33 7.38
CA TRP A 9 6.84 -15.08 7.25
C TRP A 9 6.42 -14.24 6.03
N TRP A 10 5.79 -14.84 5.01
CA TRP A 10 5.19 -14.10 3.88
C TRP A 10 3.94 -13.31 4.28
N VAL A 11 3.30 -13.67 5.40
CA VAL A 11 2.10 -13.00 5.90
C VAL A 11 2.40 -11.54 6.28
N ILE A 12 3.62 -11.25 6.74
CA ILE A 12 4.01 -9.90 7.19
C ILE A 12 4.03 -8.90 6.02
N PRO A 13 4.83 -9.09 4.95
CA PRO A 13 4.84 -8.15 3.82
C PRO A 13 3.47 -8.09 3.12
N ALA A 14 2.75 -9.22 3.00
CA ALA A 14 1.41 -9.23 2.44
C ALA A 14 0.41 -8.40 3.26
N ALA A 15 0.45 -8.48 4.59
CA ALA A 15 -0.38 -7.66 5.48
C ALA A 15 -0.04 -6.17 5.35
N VAL A 16 1.26 -5.81 5.25
CA VAL A 16 1.69 -4.43 5.02
C VAL A 16 1.17 -3.90 3.70
N THR A 17 1.26 -4.67 2.61
CA THR A 17 0.69 -4.31 1.30
C THR A 17 -0.83 -4.08 1.41
N ALA A 18 -1.56 -5.01 2.03
CA ALA A 18 -3.02 -4.91 2.15
C ALA A 18 -3.45 -3.68 2.97
N ILE A 19 -2.80 -3.42 4.10
CA ILE A 19 -3.10 -2.27 4.96
C ILE A 19 -2.76 -0.96 4.25
N ALA A 20 -1.61 -0.87 3.56
CA ALA A 20 -1.22 0.33 2.84
C ALA A 20 -2.23 0.71 1.75
N LEU A 21 -2.70 -0.28 0.98
CA LEU A 21 -3.71 -0.07 -0.06
C LEU A 21 -5.10 0.24 0.50
N LEU A 22 -5.48 -0.39 1.61
CA LEU A 22 -6.74 -0.08 2.30
C LEU A 22 -6.76 1.36 2.82
N ILE A 23 -5.67 1.81 3.44
CA ILE A 23 -5.54 3.17 3.94
C ILE A 23 -5.56 4.18 2.79
N SER A 24 -4.87 3.89 1.68
CA SER A 24 -4.87 4.80 0.51
C SER A 24 -6.27 4.91 -0.09
N ALA A 25 -6.94 3.78 -0.34
CA ALA A 25 -8.29 3.75 -0.89
C ALA A 25 -9.29 4.46 0.03
N TRP A 26 -9.27 4.17 1.34
CA TRP A 26 -10.19 4.77 2.29
C TRP A 26 -10.02 6.29 2.45
N ARG A 27 -8.79 6.79 2.35
CA ARG A 27 -8.53 8.24 2.35
C ARG A 27 -8.98 8.90 1.05
N SER A 28 -8.89 8.21 -0.08
CA SER A 28 -9.24 8.76 -1.39
C SER A 28 -10.74 9.05 -1.56
N ASP A 29 -11.62 8.30 -0.90
CA ASP A 29 -13.08 8.41 -1.02
C ASP A 29 -13.71 9.51 -0.14
N ARG A 30 -12.97 10.10 0.80
CA ARG A 30 -13.54 11.03 1.81
C ARG A 30 -13.69 12.46 1.36
N SER A 31 -13.16 12.84 0.20
CA SER A 31 -13.19 14.23 -0.26
C SER A 31 -14.18 14.36 -1.42
N TYR A 32 -15.18 15.23 -1.28
CA TYR A 32 -16.04 15.63 -2.39
C TYR A 32 -15.48 16.93 -2.96
N SER A 33 -14.96 16.89 -4.19
CA SER A 33 -14.55 18.09 -4.91
C SER A 33 -15.28 18.19 -6.26
N HIS A 34 -15.54 19.42 -6.71
CA HIS A 34 -16.24 19.70 -7.97
C HIS A 34 -15.38 20.61 -8.86
N GLY A 35 -15.52 20.48 -10.18
CA GLY A 35 -14.78 21.30 -11.15
C GLY A 35 -13.26 21.06 -11.09
N LEU A 36 -12.47 22.15 -11.12
CA LEU A 36 -11.00 22.10 -11.06
C LEU A 36 -10.46 21.41 -9.79
N GLY A 37 -11.24 21.39 -8.70
CA GLY A 37 -10.89 20.66 -7.48
C GLY A 37 -10.80 19.14 -7.67
N ALA A 38 -11.57 18.57 -8.62
CA ALA A 38 -11.56 17.14 -8.92
C ALA A 38 -10.22 16.68 -9.52
N VAL A 39 -9.59 17.52 -10.33
CA VAL A 39 -8.27 17.24 -10.90
C VAL A 39 -7.20 17.26 -9.82
N GLY A 40 -7.22 18.26 -8.94
CA GLY A 40 -6.31 18.34 -7.80
C GLY A 40 -6.47 17.16 -6.84
N GLN A 41 -7.71 16.74 -6.56
CA GLN A 41 -7.99 15.58 -5.75
C GLN A 41 -7.51 14.27 -6.41
N ALA A 42 -7.72 14.11 -7.72
CA ALA A 42 -7.23 12.94 -8.46
C ALA A 42 -5.70 12.83 -8.40
N MET A 43 -4.98 13.95 -8.55
CA MET A 43 -3.52 13.98 -8.41
C MET A 43 -3.08 13.65 -6.98
N ALA A 44 -3.76 14.17 -5.96
CA ALA A 44 -3.45 13.84 -4.57
C ALA A 44 -3.70 12.36 -4.26
N ASN A 45 -4.80 11.79 -4.77
CA ASN A 45 -5.12 10.37 -4.65
C ASN A 45 -4.05 9.50 -5.33
N ALA A 46 -3.66 9.83 -6.56
CA ALA A 46 -2.60 9.13 -7.28
C ALA A 46 -1.28 9.16 -6.49
N PHE A 47 -0.95 10.30 -5.86
CA PHE A 47 0.25 10.42 -5.02
C PHE A 47 0.20 9.54 -3.76
N ILE A 48 -0.95 9.50 -3.08
CA ILE A 48 -1.15 8.63 -1.91
C ILE A 48 -1.03 7.15 -2.30
N PHE A 49 -1.60 6.75 -3.45
CA PHE A 49 -1.44 5.40 -3.98
C PHE A 49 0.02 5.08 -4.32
N LEU A 50 0.74 6.03 -4.92
CA LEU A 50 2.15 5.86 -5.23
C LEU A 50 2.97 5.63 -3.96
N ILE A 51 2.72 6.39 -2.89
CA ILE A 51 3.36 6.17 -1.58
C ILE A 51 3.03 4.77 -1.02
N ALA A 52 1.77 4.34 -1.08
CA ALA A 52 1.38 3.01 -0.61
C ALA A 52 2.09 1.89 -1.39
N ILE A 53 2.25 2.05 -2.70
CA ILE A 53 3.01 1.12 -3.56
C ILE A 53 4.49 1.09 -3.14
N VAL A 54 5.11 2.26 -2.92
CA VAL A 54 6.52 2.33 -2.47
C VAL A 54 6.71 1.64 -1.12
N ILE A 55 5.84 1.88 -0.14
CA ILE A 55 5.89 1.21 1.16
C ILE A 55 5.75 -0.30 1.00
N SER A 56 4.80 -0.75 0.17
CA SER A 56 4.63 -2.16 -0.16
C SER A 56 5.92 -2.76 -0.75
N LEU A 57 6.51 -2.10 -1.76
CA LEU A 57 7.74 -2.57 -2.39
C LEU A 57 8.91 -2.63 -1.40
N ILE A 58 9.03 -1.66 -0.48
CA ILE A 58 10.05 -1.69 0.58
C ILE A 58 9.84 -2.91 1.50
N ALA A 59 8.60 -3.22 1.87
CA ALA A 59 8.32 -4.40 2.70
C ALA A 59 8.74 -5.70 2.01
N TRP A 60 8.45 -5.85 0.71
CA TRP A 60 8.88 -6.99 -0.09
C TRP A 60 10.39 -7.02 -0.32
N LEU A 61 11.04 -5.87 -0.49
CA LEU A 61 12.49 -5.77 -0.61
C LEU A 61 13.18 -6.22 0.67
N ILE A 62 12.76 -5.69 1.83
CA ILE A 62 13.29 -6.09 3.14
C ILE A 62 13.10 -7.60 3.35
N TRP A 63 11.91 -8.11 3.00
CA TRP A 63 11.64 -9.54 3.06
C TRP A 63 12.61 -10.34 2.17
N SER A 64 12.82 -9.92 0.93
CA SER A 64 13.73 -10.59 -0.01
C SER A 64 15.21 -10.57 0.42
N LEU A 65 15.62 -9.56 1.19
CA LEU A 65 16.97 -9.44 1.74
C LEU A 65 17.17 -10.27 3.02
N ALA A 66 16.08 -10.58 3.73
CA ALA A 66 16.10 -11.32 4.99
C ALA A 66 15.79 -12.83 4.83
N ALA A 67 15.29 -13.23 3.66
CA ALA A 67 15.00 -14.61 3.27
C ALA A 67 16.26 -15.32 2.75
#